data_AF-A0A553JM97-F1
#
_entry.id   AF-A0A553JM97-F1
#
_cell.length_a   1.000
_cell.length_b   1.000
_cell.length_c   1.000
_cell.angle_alpha   90.00
_cell.angle_beta   90.00
_cell.angle_gamma   90.00
#
_symmetry.space_group_name_H-M   'P 1'
#
loop_
_entity.id
_entity.type
_entity.pdbx_description
1 polymer ?
#
loop_
_entity_poly.entity_id
_entity_poly.type
_entity_poly.pdbx_seq_one_letter_code
_entity_poly.pdbx_strand_id
1 'polypeptide(L)'
;MTNSDIDTIPAGFRKNALGHLVPDVQIKPIDKIRDDVVIDIVIKAKALRQAMLDFKLATMGQIIDFVDLSASEYGVKFGGSKGNVSLTSFDGQYQIRRAVGEHRVFDERIQTAKALIDECIHSWSGGADTRLMAMVEHAFRVDQQGRINVNQVLSLRQLDIDDAKWQQAMDAIADAIQITGTSEYLRLYERLPTGKYIQVSMDISSL
;
A
#
# COMPACT_ATOMS: atom_id res chain seq x y z
N MET A 1 24.91 -8.43 -5.62
CA MET A 1 26.29 -8.07 -5.22
C MET A 1 26.18 -6.99 -4.15
N THR A 2 26.25 -7.36 -2.87
CA THR A 2 26.12 -6.45 -1.72
C THR A 2 27.51 -6.18 -1.16
N ASN A 3 28.14 -5.09 -1.59
CA ASN A 3 29.35 -4.58 -0.94
C ASN A 3 28.90 -3.75 0.27
N SER A 4 28.80 -4.39 1.43
CA SER A 4 28.72 -3.67 2.70
C SER A 4 30.14 -3.37 3.15
N ASP A 5 30.73 -2.32 2.57
CA ASP A 5 31.98 -1.75 3.10
C ASP A 5 31.68 -1.22 4.51
N ILE A 6 32.25 -1.88 5.51
CA ILE A 6 32.22 -1.43 6.90
C ILE A 6 33.09 -0.18 6.93
N ASP A 7 32.45 0.98 6.90
CA ASP A 7 33.09 2.27 6.95
C ASP A 7 33.71 2.45 8.36
N THR A 8 34.93 1.96 8.55
CA THR A 8 35.62 2.00 9.84
C THR A 8 36.07 3.43 10.12
N ILE A 9 35.26 4.17 10.89
CA ILE A 9 35.60 5.51 11.38
C ILE A 9 36.78 5.38 12.37
N PRO A 10 37.93 6.05 12.12
CA PRO A 10 39.06 6.03 13.04
C PRO A 10 38.69 6.60 14.41
N ALA A 11 39.32 6.07 15.47
CA ALA A 11 39.10 6.55 16.84
C ALA A 11 39.38 8.07 16.94
N GLY A 12 38.47 8.81 17.57
CA GLY A 12 38.58 10.26 17.72
C GLY A 12 38.07 11.09 16.55
N PHE A 13 37.43 10.46 15.55
CA PHE A 13 36.74 11.14 14.45
C PHE A 13 35.24 10.81 14.44
N ARG A 14 34.41 11.72 13.93
CA ARG A 14 33.01 11.45 13.56
C ARG A 14 32.80 11.76 12.08
N LYS A 15 31.93 11.02 11.40
CA LYS A 15 31.55 11.26 10.01
C LYS A 15 30.40 12.28 9.95
N ASN A 16 30.57 13.36 9.18
CA ASN A 16 29.51 14.36 9.00
C ASN A 16 28.54 14.00 7.86
N ALA A 17 27.50 14.81 7.65
CA ALA A 17 26.47 14.59 6.63
C ALA A 17 26.98 14.59 5.18
N LEU A 18 28.11 15.24 4.90
CA LEU A 18 28.78 15.24 3.58
C LEU A 18 29.70 14.02 3.40
N GLY A 19 29.84 13.20 4.44
CA GLY A 19 30.69 12.02 4.46
C GLY A 19 32.14 12.27 4.85
N HIS A 20 32.51 13.50 5.26
CA HIS A 20 33.86 13.81 5.72
C HIS A 20 34.09 13.33 7.16
N LEU A 21 35.31 12.87 7.44
CA LEU A 21 35.77 12.58 8.80
C LEU A 21 36.22 13.87 9.49
N VAL A 22 35.55 14.24 10.57
CA VAL A 22 35.83 15.43 11.38
C VAL A 22 36.43 14.98 12.71
N PRO A 23 37.59 15.52 13.13
CA PRO A 23 38.12 15.26 14.47
C PRO A 23 37.10 15.64 15.53
N ASP A 24 36.85 14.76 16.50
CA ASP A 24 35.83 14.96 17.53
C ASP A 24 36.09 16.26 18.32
N VAL A 25 37.35 16.62 18.55
CA VAL A 25 37.76 17.88 19.21
C VAL A 25 37.32 19.15 18.47
N GLN A 26 37.05 19.09 17.17
CA GLN A 26 36.61 20.24 16.36
C GLN A 26 35.09 20.42 16.35
N ILE A 27 34.34 19.45 16.87
CA ILE A 27 32.88 19.50 16.95
C ILE A 27 32.47 20.23 18.23
N LYS A 28 31.56 21.20 18.12
CA LYS A 28 31.07 21.93 19.28
C LYS A 28 30.40 20.96 20.27
N PRO A 29 30.59 21.14 21.59
CA PRO A 29 29.98 20.25 22.59
C PRO A 29 28.46 20.09 22.45
N ILE A 30 27.74 21.18 22.14
CA ILE A 30 26.28 21.14 21.94
C ILE A 30 25.86 20.29 20.73
N ASP A 31 26.68 20.27 19.67
CA ASP A 31 26.38 19.48 18.47
C ASP A 31 26.62 17.99 18.74
N LYS A 32 27.61 17.63 19.57
CA LYS A 32 27.81 16.25 20.04
C LYS A 32 26.64 15.77 20.88
N ILE A 33 26.20 16.58 21.85
CA ILE A 33 25.04 16.23 22.69
C ILE A 33 23.80 16.06 21.83
N ARG A 34 23.59 16.93 20.82
CA ARG A 34 22.48 16.78 19.87
C ARG A 34 22.58 15.47 19.09
N ASP A 35 23.75 15.14 18.57
CA ASP A 35 24.02 13.90 17.84
C ASP A 35 23.69 12.68 18.69
N ASP A 36 24.20 12.64 19.92
CA ASP A 36 23.99 11.55 20.87
C ASP A 36 22.48 11.39 21.20
N VAL A 37 21.77 12.50 21.46
CA VAL A 37 20.31 12.47 21.69
C VAL A 37 19.54 11.92 20.49
N VAL A 38 19.87 12.37 19.27
CA VAL A 38 19.20 11.92 18.05
C VAL A 38 19.47 10.44 17.82
N ILE A 39 20.72 9.99 17.96
CA ILE A 39 21.12 8.59 17.80
C ILE A 39 20.37 7.71 18.80
N ASP A 40 20.32 8.10 20.08
CA ASP A 40 19.64 7.34 21.13
C ASP A 40 18.13 7.20 20.86
N ILE A 41 17.47 8.28 20.42
CA ILE A 41 16.05 8.25 20.05
C ILE A 41 15.84 7.30 18.86
N VAL A 42 16.69 7.39 17.83
CA VAL A 42 16.58 6.54 16.63
C VAL A 42 16.81 5.06 16.96
N ILE A 43 17.74 4.74 17.86
CA ILE A 43 17.97 3.36 18.32
C ILE A 43 16.70 2.80 18.98
N LYS A 44 16.09 3.56 19.90
CA LYS A 44 14.83 3.16 20.56
C LYS A 44 13.69 3.01 19.57
N ALA A 45 13.57 3.94 18.61
CA ALA A 45 12.57 3.87 17.56
C ALA A 45 12.74 2.64 16.65
N LYS A 46 13.98 2.28 16.30
CA LYS A 46 14.27 1.05 15.54
C LYS A 46 13.89 -0.21 16.32
N ALA A 47 14.14 -0.26 17.62
CA ALA A 47 13.73 -1.38 18.47
C ALA A 47 12.20 -1.52 18.52
N LEU A 48 11.47 -0.41 18.70
CA LEU A 48 10.00 -0.42 18.65
C LEU A 48 9.47 -0.87 17.29
N ARG A 49 10.07 -0.40 16.19
CA ARG A 49 9.73 -0.82 14.83
C ARG A 49 9.93 -2.33 14.65
N GLN A 50 11.01 -2.89 15.18
CA GLN A 50 11.24 -4.33 15.11
C GLN A 50 10.18 -5.09 15.89
N ALA A 51 9.85 -4.66 17.11
CA ALA A 51 8.78 -5.29 17.91
C ALA A 51 7.41 -5.24 17.20
N MET A 52 7.09 -4.14 16.51
CA MET A 52 5.87 -4.03 15.70
C MET A 52 5.87 -4.99 14.51
N LEU A 53 7.02 -5.18 13.86
CA LEU A 53 7.16 -6.13 12.76
C LEU A 53 6.96 -7.58 13.24
N ASP A 54 7.62 -7.94 14.33
CA ASP A 54 7.54 -9.29 14.91
C ASP A 54 6.09 -9.58 15.37
N PHE A 55 5.45 -8.62 16.02
CA PHE A 55 4.02 -8.69 16.37
C PHE A 55 3.12 -8.90 15.15
N LYS A 56 3.33 -8.13 14.07
CA LYS A 56 2.56 -8.27 12.83
C LYS A 56 2.69 -9.68 12.26
N LEU A 57 3.92 -10.19 12.12
CA LEU A 57 4.17 -11.51 11.52
C LEU A 57 3.58 -12.64 12.37
N ALA A 58 3.80 -12.60 13.69
CA ALA A 58 3.25 -13.59 14.61
C ALA A 58 1.72 -13.61 14.57
N THR A 59 1.08 -12.43 14.59
CA THR A 59 -0.38 -12.31 14.56
C THR A 59 -0.95 -12.83 13.22
N MET A 60 -0.31 -12.54 12.09
CA MET A 60 -0.75 -13.08 10.80
C MET A 60 -0.67 -14.60 10.75
N GLY A 61 0.41 -15.20 11.27
CA GLY A 61 0.55 -16.65 11.39
C GLY A 61 -0.59 -17.25 12.23
N GLN A 62 -0.86 -16.68 13.41
CA GLN A 62 -1.95 -17.14 14.29
C GLN A 62 -3.32 -17.08 13.62
N ILE A 63 -3.60 -16.04 12.84
CA ILE A 63 -4.86 -15.93 12.09
C ILE A 63 -4.96 -17.04 11.03
N ILE A 64 -3.88 -17.32 10.31
CA ILE A 64 -3.84 -18.39 9.30
C ILE A 64 -4.09 -19.74 9.97
N ASP A 65 -3.33 -20.06 11.02
CA ASP A 65 -3.46 -21.32 11.75
C ASP A 65 -4.88 -21.51 12.30
N PHE A 66 -5.50 -20.45 12.82
CA PHE A 66 -6.87 -20.51 13.32
C PHE A 66 -7.91 -20.74 12.22
N VAL A 67 -7.75 -20.09 11.07
CA VAL A 67 -8.65 -20.28 9.91
C VAL A 67 -8.54 -21.71 9.40
N ASP A 68 -7.32 -22.24 9.28
CA ASP A 68 -7.09 -23.61 8.83
C ASP A 68 -7.66 -24.64 9.82
N LEU A 69 -7.48 -24.42 11.13
CA LEU A 69 -8.10 -25.23 12.18
C LEU A 69 -9.62 -25.22 12.07
N SER A 70 -10.23 -24.03 11.99
CA SER A 70 -11.68 -23.86 11.88
C SER A 70 -12.26 -24.58 10.65
N ALA A 71 -11.55 -24.57 9.53
CA ALA A 71 -11.98 -25.25 8.33
C ALA A 71 -11.88 -26.78 8.41
N SER A 72 -10.84 -27.28 9.09
CA SER A 72 -10.63 -28.70 9.30
C SER A 72 -11.77 -29.36 10.08
N GLU A 73 -12.39 -28.64 11.03
CA GLU A 73 -13.58 -29.08 11.77
C GLU A 73 -14.77 -29.43 10.86
N TYR A 74 -14.85 -28.80 9.68
CA TYR A 74 -15.92 -29.03 8.69
C TYR A 74 -15.44 -29.86 7.48
N GLY A 75 -14.23 -30.44 7.54
CA GLY A 75 -13.65 -31.22 6.44
C GLY A 75 -13.32 -30.39 5.20
N VAL A 76 -13.28 -29.06 5.31
CA VAL A 76 -12.93 -28.15 4.22
C VAL A 76 -11.45 -27.82 4.31
N LYS A 77 -10.72 -27.95 3.20
CA LYS A 77 -9.37 -27.37 3.08
C LYS A 77 -9.51 -26.02 2.39
N PHE A 78 -9.26 -24.92 3.10
CA PHE A 78 -9.08 -23.64 2.40
C PHE A 78 -7.82 -23.73 1.56
N GLY A 79 -8.00 -23.75 0.24
CA GLY A 79 -6.92 -23.73 -0.74
C GLY A 79 -6.26 -22.36 -0.75
N GLY A 80 -5.41 -22.11 0.23
CA GLY A 80 -4.70 -20.85 0.38
C GLY A 80 -5.49 -19.84 1.21
N SER A 81 -4.80 -19.24 2.18
CA SER A 81 -5.24 -18.16 3.04
C SER A 81 -5.43 -16.82 2.29
N LYS A 82 -6.02 -16.87 1.08
CA LYS A 82 -6.33 -15.72 0.24
C LYS A 82 -7.72 -15.20 0.60
N GLY A 83 -7.76 -14.13 1.37
CA GLY A 83 -9.01 -13.44 1.66
C GLY A 83 -8.97 -12.58 2.91
N ASN A 84 -9.91 -11.65 2.98
CA ASN A 84 -10.13 -10.85 4.17
C ASN A 84 -10.72 -11.75 5.27
N VAL A 85 -10.19 -11.64 6.49
CA VAL A 85 -10.64 -12.41 7.66
C VAL A 85 -10.98 -11.44 8.77
N SER A 86 -12.09 -11.68 9.46
CA SER A 86 -12.49 -10.95 10.66
C SER A 86 -12.75 -11.93 11.79
N LEU A 87 -11.93 -11.86 12.85
CA LEU A 87 -12.08 -12.65 14.07
C LEU A 87 -12.60 -11.73 15.17
N THR A 88 -13.58 -12.19 15.93
CA THR A 88 -14.18 -11.43 17.03
C THR A 88 -14.09 -12.27 18.29
N SER A 89 -13.71 -11.65 19.41
CA SER A 89 -13.66 -12.34 20.69
C SER A 89 -15.05 -12.83 21.09
N PHE A 90 -15.12 -13.85 21.94
CA PHE A 90 -16.37 -14.48 22.32
C PHE A 90 -17.37 -13.50 22.97
N ASP A 91 -16.87 -12.58 23.79
CA ASP A 91 -17.64 -11.49 24.40
C ASP A 91 -17.96 -10.33 23.44
N GLY A 92 -17.36 -10.33 22.25
CA GLY A 92 -17.47 -9.27 21.26
C GLY A 92 -16.80 -7.96 21.66
N GLN A 93 -15.90 -7.96 22.64
CA GLN A 93 -15.16 -6.76 23.04
C GLN A 93 -14.07 -6.39 22.03
N TYR A 94 -13.43 -7.39 21.44
CA TYR A 94 -12.29 -7.20 20.54
C TYR A 94 -12.54 -7.80 19.17
N GLN A 95 -12.00 -7.15 18.15
CA GLN A 95 -12.05 -7.66 16.78
C GLN A 95 -10.72 -7.46 16.08
N ILE A 96 -10.24 -8.52 15.42
CA ILE A 96 -9.03 -8.53 14.60
C ILE A 96 -9.45 -8.70 13.14
N ARG A 97 -8.97 -7.82 12.27
CA ARG A 97 -9.20 -7.90 10.82
C ARG A 97 -7.88 -8.01 10.08
N ARG A 98 -7.75 -9.07 9.27
CA ARG A 98 -6.72 -9.20 8.24
C ARG A 98 -7.36 -8.86 6.90
N ALA A 99 -6.79 -7.92 6.16
CA ALA A 99 -7.19 -7.61 4.79
C ALA A 99 -6.03 -7.82 3.82
N VAL A 100 -6.31 -8.38 2.65
CA VAL A 100 -5.35 -8.56 1.56
C VAL A 100 -5.74 -7.61 0.44
N GLY A 101 -4.89 -6.65 0.13
CA GLY A 101 -5.05 -5.72 -0.98
C GLY A 101 -4.16 -6.11 -2.14
N GLU A 102 -4.70 -6.13 -3.35
CA GLU A 102 -3.93 -6.35 -4.58
C GLU A 102 -3.42 -5.01 -5.13
N HIS A 103 -2.16 -4.97 -5.54
CA HIS A 103 -1.63 -3.87 -6.33
C HIS A 103 -1.86 -4.17 -7.80
N ARG A 104 -2.73 -3.37 -8.41
CA ARG A 104 -3.10 -3.49 -9.81
C ARG A 104 -2.37 -2.44 -10.62
N VAL A 105 -1.87 -2.84 -11.78
CA VAL A 105 -1.34 -1.94 -12.81
C VAL A 105 -1.96 -2.31 -14.13
N PHE A 106 -1.85 -1.43 -15.10
CA PHE A 106 -2.16 -1.78 -16.47
C PHE A 106 -0.90 -2.21 -17.23
N ASP A 107 -1.04 -3.19 -18.12
CA ASP A 107 -0.05 -3.50 -19.15
C ASP A 107 -0.25 -2.63 -20.41
N GLU A 108 0.47 -2.94 -21.49
CA GLU A 108 0.46 -2.15 -22.72
C GLU A 108 -0.91 -2.05 -23.40
N ARG A 109 -1.83 -2.99 -23.14
CA ARG A 109 -3.18 -3.02 -23.75
C ARG A 109 -4.01 -1.80 -23.37
N ILE A 110 -3.64 -1.09 -22.29
CA ILE A 110 -4.29 0.15 -21.87
C ILE A 110 -4.20 1.26 -22.92
N GLN A 111 -3.12 1.27 -23.73
CA GLN A 111 -2.97 2.23 -24.82
C GLN A 111 -3.93 1.90 -25.96
N THR A 112 -4.14 0.61 -26.24
CA THR A 112 -5.14 0.14 -27.22
C THR A 112 -6.54 0.54 -26.77
N ALA A 113 -6.88 0.34 -25.49
CA ALA A 113 -8.15 0.77 -24.94
C ALA A 113 -8.37 2.29 -25.08
N LYS A 114 -7.33 3.10 -24.79
CA LYS A 114 -7.41 4.56 -24.96
C LYS A 114 -7.71 4.93 -26.42
N ALA A 115 -7.01 4.32 -27.37
CA ALA A 115 -7.21 4.60 -28.78
C ALA A 115 -8.65 4.27 -29.25
N LEU A 116 -9.21 3.15 -28.79
CA LEU A 116 -10.60 2.77 -29.07
C LEU A 116 -11.61 3.77 -28.49
N ILE A 117 -11.37 4.26 -27.27
CA ILE A 117 -12.20 5.30 -26.64
C ILE A 117 -12.11 6.61 -27.43
N ASP A 118 -10.91 7.03 -27.78
CA ASP A 118 -10.68 8.27 -28.52
C ASP A 118 -11.40 8.19 -29.88
N GLU A 119 -11.27 7.08 -30.62
CA GLU A 119 -11.95 6.86 -31.89
C GLU A 119 -13.49 6.86 -31.75
N CYS A 120 -13.99 6.23 -30.69
CA CYS A 120 -15.42 6.21 -30.37
C CYS A 120 -15.96 7.63 -30.14
N ILE A 121 -15.31 8.42 -29.28
CA ILE A 121 -15.73 9.80 -28.98
C ILE A 121 -15.64 10.71 -30.21
N HIS A 122 -14.58 10.58 -31.02
CA HIS A 122 -14.47 11.38 -32.25
C HIS A 122 -15.60 11.09 -33.25
N SER A 123 -16.15 9.87 -33.24
CA SER A 123 -17.26 9.50 -34.13
C SER A 123 -18.60 10.12 -33.73
N TRP A 124 -18.75 10.64 -32.52
CA TRP A 124 -19.99 11.22 -32.01
C TRP A 124 -20.21 12.70 -32.39
N SER A 125 -19.35 13.27 -33.24
CA SER A 125 -19.33 14.66 -33.73
C SER A 125 -20.63 15.48 -33.52
N GLY A 126 -20.60 16.40 -32.55
CA GLY A 126 -21.70 17.32 -32.27
C GLY A 126 -21.44 18.41 -31.21
N GLY A 127 -20.20 18.56 -30.73
CA GLY A 127 -19.82 19.63 -29.78
C GLY A 127 -20.01 19.27 -28.30
N ALA A 128 -20.59 18.11 -27.99
CA ALA A 128 -20.54 17.50 -26.65
C ALA A 128 -19.18 16.82 -26.36
N ASP A 129 -18.36 16.65 -27.39
CA ASP A 129 -17.15 15.80 -27.43
C ASP A 129 -16.00 16.33 -26.56
N THR A 130 -15.86 17.65 -26.43
CA THR A 130 -14.73 18.24 -25.70
C THR A 130 -14.78 17.94 -24.20
N ARG A 131 -15.98 17.85 -23.60
CA ARG A 131 -16.13 17.56 -22.16
C ARG A 131 -15.87 16.10 -21.85
N LEU A 132 -16.37 15.19 -22.70
CA LEU A 132 -16.11 13.76 -22.58
C LEU A 132 -14.64 13.43 -22.82
N MET A 133 -14.03 14.02 -23.85
CA MET A 133 -12.60 13.89 -24.11
C MET A 133 -11.76 14.36 -22.93
N ALA A 134 -12.10 15.48 -22.30
CA ALA A 134 -11.40 15.96 -21.11
C ALA A 134 -11.53 14.99 -19.92
N MET A 135 -12.67 14.30 -19.75
CA MET A 135 -12.84 13.28 -18.73
C MET A 135 -12.00 12.03 -19.00
N VAL A 136 -11.90 11.60 -20.26
CA VAL A 136 -11.06 10.48 -20.68
C VAL A 136 -9.58 10.82 -20.50
N GLU A 137 -9.12 11.96 -21.02
CA GLU A 137 -7.74 12.43 -20.81
C GLU A 137 -7.39 12.53 -19.33
N HIS A 138 -8.33 13.00 -18.51
CA HIS A 138 -8.16 13.00 -17.07
C HIS A 138 -8.00 11.59 -16.51
N ALA A 139 -8.81 10.62 -16.95
CA ALA A 139 -8.77 9.24 -16.49
C ALA A 139 -7.48 8.50 -16.85
N PHE A 140 -6.89 8.80 -18.00
CA PHE A 140 -5.62 8.21 -18.48
C PHE A 140 -4.38 8.99 -18.02
N ARG A 141 -4.54 10.03 -17.20
CA ARG A 141 -3.42 10.81 -16.68
C ARG A 141 -2.48 9.94 -15.85
N VAL A 142 -1.19 10.07 -16.11
CA VAL A 142 -0.14 9.42 -15.33
C VAL A 142 0.17 10.20 -14.06
N ASP A 143 0.52 9.49 -12.99
CA ASP A 143 1.04 10.07 -11.77
C ASP A 143 2.52 10.51 -11.94
N GLN A 144 3.12 11.01 -10.85
CA GLN A 144 4.52 11.43 -10.84
C GLN A 144 5.52 10.29 -11.13
N GLN A 145 5.07 9.04 -11.04
CA GLN A 145 5.86 7.83 -11.32
C GLN A 145 5.60 7.29 -12.73
N GLY A 146 4.82 8.00 -13.55
CA GLY A 146 4.47 7.61 -14.92
C GLY A 146 3.39 6.52 -14.99
N ARG A 147 2.64 6.26 -13.91
CA ARG A 147 1.64 5.19 -13.85
C ARG A 147 0.21 5.73 -13.97
N ILE A 148 -0.63 5.03 -14.72
CA ILE A 148 -2.05 5.34 -14.85
C ILE A 148 -2.80 4.84 -13.60
N ASN A 149 -3.72 5.65 -13.09
CA ASN A 149 -4.55 5.27 -11.96
C ASN A 149 -5.65 4.27 -12.39
N VAL A 150 -5.51 3.02 -11.92
CA VAL A 150 -6.44 1.93 -12.25
C VAL A 150 -7.90 2.25 -11.90
N ASN A 151 -8.15 2.82 -10.70
CA ASN A 151 -9.52 3.15 -10.28
C ASN A 151 -10.13 4.23 -11.15
N GLN A 152 -9.32 5.19 -11.59
CA GLN A 152 -9.78 6.29 -12.42
C GLN A 152 -10.19 5.82 -13.81
N VAL A 153 -9.41 4.96 -14.44
CA VAL A 153 -9.80 4.36 -15.73
C VAL A 153 -10.99 3.42 -15.57
N LEU A 154 -11.02 2.60 -14.52
CA LEU A 154 -12.16 1.73 -14.24
C LEU A 154 -13.47 2.48 -14.00
N SER A 155 -13.41 3.74 -13.55
CA SER A 155 -14.60 4.59 -13.38
C SER A 155 -15.33 4.85 -14.70
N LEU A 156 -14.62 4.80 -15.85
CA LEU A 156 -15.24 4.97 -17.17
C LEU A 156 -16.28 3.87 -17.46
N ARG A 157 -16.10 2.67 -16.90
CA ARG A 157 -17.06 1.56 -17.03
C ARG A 157 -18.39 1.82 -16.34
N GLN A 158 -18.49 2.84 -15.50
CA GLN A 158 -19.75 3.23 -14.86
C GLN A 158 -20.65 4.03 -15.81
N LEU A 159 -20.11 4.51 -16.94
CA LEU A 159 -20.88 5.18 -17.97
C LEU A 159 -21.62 4.13 -18.81
N ASP A 160 -22.95 4.20 -18.78
CA ASP A 160 -23.82 3.34 -19.58
C ASP A 160 -23.90 3.89 -21.01
N ILE A 161 -23.01 3.41 -21.87
CA ILE A 161 -22.88 3.84 -23.26
C ILE A 161 -23.03 2.62 -24.16
N ASP A 162 -24.11 2.63 -24.96
CA ASP A 162 -24.44 1.58 -25.90
C ASP A 162 -23.76 1.83 -27.27
N ASP A 163 -22.44 1.68 -27.28
CA ASP A 163 -21.62 1.75 -28.49
C ASP A 163 -20.65 0.57 -28.55
N ALA A 164 -20.57 -0.09 -29.71
CA ALA A 164 -19.77 -1.31 -29.86
C ALA A 164 -18.26 -1.07 -29.65
N LYS A 165 -17.72 0.09 -30.06
CA LYS A 165 -16.31 0.43 -29.82
C LYS A 165 -16.08 0.79 -28.36
N TRP A 166 -17.03 1.46 -27.73
CA TRP A 166 -16.96 1.73 -26.28
C TRP A 166 -16.90 0.43 -25.48
N GLN A 167 -17.79 -0.53 -25.77
CA GLN A 167 -17.80 -1.84 -25.11
C GLN A 167 -16.48 -2.59 -25.32
N GLN A 168 -15.96 -2.63 -26.55
CA GLN A 168 -14.65 -3.23 -26.85
C GLN A 168 -13.51 -2.56 -26.07
N ALA A 169 -13.56 -1.24 -25.90
CA ALA A 169 -12.56 -0.55 -25.10
C ALA A 169 -12.66 -0.88 -23.61
N MET A 170 -13.88 -1.03 -23.06
CA MET A 170 -14.07 -1.46 -21.67
C MET A 170 -13.57 -2.87 -21.42
N ASP A 171 -13.71 -3.78 -22.40
CA ASP A 171 -13.15 -5.13 -22.35
C ASP A 171 -11.61 -5.07 -22.38
N ALA A 172 -11.03 -4.28 -23.29
CA ALA A 172 -9.59 -4.07 -23.36
C ALA A 172 -9.01 -3.46 -22.06
N ILE A 173 -9.74 -2.56 -21.38
CA ILE A 173 -9.37 -2.06 -20.04
C ILE A 173 -9.32 -3.22 -19.04
N ALA A 174 -10.31 -4.10 -19.04
CA ALA A 174 -10.36 -5.23 -18.10
C ALA A 174 -9.19 -6.19 -18.32
N ASP A 175 -8.89 -6.51 -19.58
CA ASP A 175 -7.80 -7.41 -19.98
C ASP A 175 -6.40 -6.82 -19.77
N ALA A 176 -6.30 -5.49 -19.67
CA ALA A 176 -5.05 -4.80 -19.38
C ALA A 176 -4.65 -4.89 -17.90
N ILE A 177 -5.56 -5.29 -16.99
CA ILE A 177 -5.29 -5.28 -15.55
C ILE A 177 -4.37 -6.44 -15.17
N GLN A 178 -3.22 -6.10 -14.59
CA GLN A 178 -2.26 -7.05 -14.04
C GLN A 178 -2.13 -6.87 -12.53
N ILE A 179 -2.10 -7.97 -11.79
CA ILE A 179 -1.77 -7.98 -10.36
C ILE A 179 -0.25 -8.10 -10.22
N THR A 180 0.38 -7.07 -9.69
CA THR A 180 1.86 -7.01 -9.52
C THR A 180 2.33 -7.37 -8.12
N GLY A 181 1.41 -7.46 -7.16
CA GLY A 181 1.72 -7.93 -5.83
C GLY A 181 0.53 -7.78 -4.89
N THR A 182 0.72 -8.18 -3.63
CA THR A 182 -0.30 -8.08 -2.58
C THR A 182 0.27 -7.43 -1.33
N SER A 183 -0.52 -6.60 -0.67
CA SER A 183 -0.26 -6.05 0.67
C SER A 183 -1.19 -6.68 1.68
N GLU A 184 -0.65 -7.10 2.82
CA GLU A 184 -1.45 -7.56 3.95
C GLU A 184 -1.52 -6.50 5.05
N TYR A 185 -2.75 -6.20 5.45
CA TYR A 185 -3.08 -5.19 6.45
C TYR A 185 -3.70 -5.85 7.67
N LEU A 186 -3.15 -5.55 8.85
CA LEU A 186 -3.70 -5.94 10.14
C LEU A 186 -4.37 -4.75 10.79
N ARG A 187 -5.60 -4.90 11.26
CA ARG A 187 -6.32 -3.89 12.05
C ARG A 187 -6.91 -4.53 13.29
N LEU A 188 -6.70 -3.87 14.43
CA LEU A 188 -7.22 -4.28 15.72
C LEU A 188 -8.28 -3.27 16.16
N TYR A 189 -9.35 -3.77 16.76
CA TYR A 189 -10.47 -2.96 17.19
C TYR A 189 -10.91 -3.33 18.60
N GLU A 190 -11.39 -2.32 19.30
CA GLU A 190 -12.06 -2.44 20.59
C GLU A 190 -13.48 -1.87 20.49
N ARG A 191 -14.43 -2.55 21.13
CA ARG A 191 -15.83 -2.14 21.16
C ARG A 191 -16.07 -1.15 22.30
N LEU A 192 -16.64 -0.01 21.96
CA LEU A 192 -17.12 0.98 22.94
C LEU A 192 -18.45 0.54 23.57
N PRO A 193 -18.84 1.10 24.73
CA PRO A 193 -20.16 0.87 25.32
C PRO A 193 -21.34 1.23 24.39
N THR A 194 -21.11 2.13 23.43
CA THR A 194 -22.08 2.49 22.37
C THR A 194 -22.30 1.37 21.35
N GLY A 195 -21.50 0.31 21.41
CA GLY A 195 -21.48 -0.80 20.45
C GLY A 195 -20.59 -0.57 19.23
N LYS A 196 -20.04 0.64 19.04
CA LYS A 196 -19.14 0.97 17.93
C LYS A 196 -17.74 0.42 18.17
N TYR A 197 -17.14 -0.17 17.15
CA TYR A 197 -15.73 -0.53 17.16
C TYR A 197 -14.85 0.67 16.80
N ILE A 198 -13.85 0.96 17.63
CA ILE A 198 -12.78 1.91 17.34
C ILE A 198 -11.49 1.16 17.08
N GLN A 199 -10.68 1.67 16.16
CA GLN A 199 -9.41 1.04 15.85
C GLN A 199 -8.41 1.34 16.97
N VAL A 200 -7.73 0.31 17.45
CA VAL A 200 -6.55 0.45 18.30
C VAL A 200 -5.39 0.82 17.37
N SER A 201 -5.07 2.12 17.30
CA SER A 201 -3.99 2.59 16.45
C SER A 201 -2.63 2.19 17.00
N MET A 202 -1.72 1.78 16.11
CA MET A 202 -0.30 1.60 16.42
C MET A 202 0.56 2.67 15.73
N ASP A 203 -0.07 3.67 15.11
CA ASP A 203 0.65 4.80 14.53
C ASP A 203 0.98 5.80 15.64
N ILE A 204 2.28 5.93 15.94
CA ILE A 204 2.81 6.78 16.99
C ILE A 204 2.41 8.26 16.84
N SER A 205 2.14 8.74 15.63
CA SER A 205 1.68 10.11 15.39
C SER A 205 0.22 10.34 15.77
N SER A 206 -0.54 9.26 15.99
CA SER A 206 -1.97 9.28 16.31
C SER A 206 -2.30 8.81 17.73
N LEU A 207 -1.29 8.38 18.51
CA LEU A 207 -1.41 8.00 19.92
C LEU A 207 -1.62 9.23 20.81
#